data_AF-A0ABD7EYK6-F1
#
_entry.id   AF-A0ABD7EYK6-F1
#
_cell.length_a   1.000
_cell.length_b   1.000
_cell.length_c   1.000
_cell.angle_alpha   90.00
_cell.angle_beta   90.00
_cell.angle_gamma   90.00
#
_symmetry.space_group_name_H-M   'P 1'
#
loop_
_entity.id
_entity.type
_entity.pdbx_description
1 polymer ?
#
loop_
_entity_poly.entity_id
_entity_poly.type
_entity_poly.pdbx_seq_one_letter_code
_entity_poly.pdbx_strand_id
1 'polypeptide(L)' 'MTSPLKLARLGRKLTLEQVAELVGSDSGNISRIERAKQIPNRDLAAKLVELFREDGLTEVHLFYPERFETK' A
#
# COMPACT_ATOMS: atom_id res chain seq x y z
N MET A 1 4.05 -9.24 10.21
CA MET A 1 4.38 -8.00 9.47
C MET A 1 3.13 -7.46 8.80
N THR A 2 2.63 -6.39 9.38
CA THR A 2 1.42 -5.71 8.96
C THR A 2 1.82 -4.29 8.61
N SER A 3 1.85 -3.94 7.32
CA SER A 3 2.16 -2.59 6.87
C SER A 3 0.92 -1.69 6.94
N PRO A 4 1.08 -0.35 7.06
CA PRO A 4 -0.04 0.58 6.99
C PRO A 4 -0.87 0.43 5.70
N LEU A 5 -0.22 0.14 4.56
CA LEU A 5 -0.92 -0.14 3.31
C LEU A 5 -1.84 -1.37 3.42
N LYS A 6 -1.35 -2.46 4.01
CA LYS A 6 -2.14 -3.67 4.23
C LYS A 6 -3.33 -3.42 5.16
N LEU A 7 -3.13 -2.63 6.22
CA LEU A 7 -4.19 -2.23 7.14
C LEU A 7 -5.27 -1.42 6.43
N ALA A 8 -4.88 -0.41 5.65
CA ALA A 8 -5.81 0.42 4.89
C ALA A 8 -6.63 -0.42 3.88
N ARG A 9 -5.96 -1.32 3.14
CA ARG A 9 -6.65 -2.24 2.21
C ARG A 9 -7.67 -3.13 2.92
N LEU A 10 -7.27 -3.77 4.03
CA LEU A 10 -8.14 -4.66 4.79
C LEU A 10 -9.30 -3.92 5.46
N GLY A 11 -9.07 -2.70 5.95
CA GLY A 11 -10.11 -1.83 6.51
C GLY A 11 -11.22 -1.52 5.50
N ARG A 12 -10.85 -1.36 4.22
CA ARG A 12 -11.79 -1.20 3.10
C ARG A 12 -12.30 -2.50 2.49
N LYS A 13 -11.91 -3.66 3.02
CA LYS A 13 -12.26 -5.00 2.50
C LYS A 13 -11.92 -5.20 1.00
N LEU A 14 -10.86 -4.55 0.52
CA LEU A 14 -10.41 -4.68 -0.86
C LEU A 14 -9.46 -5.88 -1.03
N THR A 15 -9.58 -6.59 -2.16
CA THR A 15 -8.59 -7.59 -2.57
C THR A 15 -7.34 -6.91 -3.15
N LEU A 16 -6.25 -7.66 -3.29
CA LEU A 16 -5.03 -7.13 -3.93
C LEU A 16 -5.29 -6.81 -5.41
N GLU A 17 -6.13 -7.61 -6.08
CA GLU A 17 -6.54 -7.42 -7.47
C GLU A 17 -7.31 -6.11 -7.64
N GLN A 18 -8.26 -5.83 -6.76
CA GLN A 18 -9.03 -4.57 -6.81
C GLN A 18 -8.13 -3.35 -6.60
N VAL A 19 -7.20 -3.40 -5.65
CA VAL A 19 -6.24 -2.30 -5.46
C VAL A 19 -5.35 -2.13 -6.68
N ALA A 20 -4.85 -3.23 -7.24
CA ALA A 20 -3.99 -3.23 -8.41
C ALA A 20 -4.69 -2.59 -9.62
N GLU A 21 -5.95 -2.93 -9.87
CA GLU A 21 -6.78 -2.32 -10.91
C GLU A 21 -6.94 -0.82 -10.70
N LEU A 22 -7.31 -0.39 -9.49
CA LEU A 22 -7.56 1.03 -9.15
C LEU A 22 -6.32 1.92 -9.32
N VAL A 23 -5.11 1.39 -9.13
CA VAL A 23 -3.86 2.16 -9.24
C VAL A 23 -3.07 1.88 -10.53
N GLY A 24 -3.52 0.93 -11.35
CA GLY A 24 -2.84 0.52 -12.58
C GLY A 24 -1.50 -0.19 -12.30
N SER A 25 -1.55 -1.25 -11.49
CA SER A 25 -0.43 -2.14 -11.14
C SER A 25 -0.89 -3.61 -11.24
N ASP A 26 -0.05 -4.58 -10.86
CA ASP A 26 -0.44 -5.98 -10.64
C ASP A 26 -0.53 -6.33 -9.15
N SER A 27 -1.35 -7.33 -8.80
CA SER A 27 -1.57 -7.77 -7.41
C SER A 27 -0.31 -8.33 -6.74
N GLY A 28 0.61 -8.90 -7.52
CA GLY A 28 1.91 -9.36 -7.04
C GLY A 28 2.81 -8.21 -6.58
N ASN A 29 2.80 -7.09 -7.31
CA ASN A 29 3.51 -5.87 -6.94
C ASN A 29 2.93 -5.23 -5.69
N ILE A 30 1.59 -5.11 -5.59
CA ILE A 30 0.93 -4.64 -4.35
C ILE A 30 1.31 -5.54 -3.16
N SER A 31 1.27 -6.86 -3.34
CA SER A 31 1.70 -7.82 -2.32
C SER A 31 3.16 -7.66 -1.88
N ARG A 32 4.08 -7.37 -2.82
CA ARG A 32 5.48 -7.09 -2.49
C ARG A 32 5.63 -5.79 -1.72
N ILE A 33 4.89 -4.74 -2.08
CA ILE A 33 4.88 -3.46 -1.37
C ILE A 33 4.33 -3.64 0.05
N GLU A 34 3.20 -4.35 0.22
CA GLU A 34 2.62 -4.61 1.55
C GLU A 34 3.55 -5.36 2.50
N ARG A 35 4.52 -6.11 1.95
CA ARG A 35 5.52 -6.88 2.70
C ARG A 35 6.90 -6.20 2.74
N ALA A 36 6.98 -4.92 2.37
CA ALA A 36 8.21 -4.14 2.30
C ALA A 36 9.32 -4.79 1.44
N LYS A 37 8.94 -5.64 0.46
CA LYS A 37 9.87 -6.27 -0.50
C LYS A 37 10.07 -5.43 -1.75
N GLN A 38 9.22 -4.43 -1.97
CA GLN A 38 9.28 -3.50 -3.08
C GLN A 38 8.89 -2.12 -2.58
N ILE A 39 9.66 -1.11 -2.96
CA ILE A 39 9.28 0.30 -2.80
C ILE A 39 8.59 0.74 -4.10
N PRO A 40 7.37 1.30 -4.06
CA PRO A 40 6.71 1.81 -5.27
C PRO A 40 7.46 3.00 -5.86
N ASN A 41 7.29 3.25 -7.16
CA ASN A 41 7.73 4.51 -7.74
C ASN A 41 6.80 5.67 -7.29
N ARG A 42 7.18 6.91 -7.61
CA ARG A 42 6.43 8.10 -7.16
C ARG A 42 4.98 8.12 -7.66
N ASP A 43 4.74 7.74 -8.91
CA ASP A 43 3.39 7.75 -9.48
C ASP A 43 2.48 6.72 -8.81
N LEU A 44 2.97 5.50 -8.59
CA LEU A 44 2.24 4.46 -7.89
C LEU A 44 2.02 4.84 -6.41
N ALA A 45 3.02 5.46 -5.77
CA ALA A 45 2.90 5.95 -4.41
C ALA A 45 1.79 7.01 -4.30
N ALA A 46 1.76 8.00 -5.19
CA ALA A 46 0.73 9.03 -5.22
C ALA A 46 -0.69 8.44 -5.39
N LYS A 47 -0.85 7.47 -6.30
CA LYS A 47 -2.14 6.79 -6.49
C LYS A 47 -2.59 5.97 -5.28
N LEU A 48 -1.66 5.27 -4.62
CA LEU A 48 -1.95 4.52 -3.40
C LEU A 48 -2.33 5.45 -2.25
N VAL A 49 -1.60 6.56 -2.08
CA VAL A 49 -1.90 7.59 -1.08
C VAL A 49 -3.26 8.21 -1.35
N GLU A 50 -3.59 8.52 -2.60
CA GLU A 50 -4.90 9.06 -2.96
C GLU A 50 -6.01 8.06 -2.64
N LEU A 51 -5.83 6.80 -3.04
CA LEU A 51 -6.82 5.75 -2.80
C LEU A 51 -7.12 5.58 -1.30
N PHE A 52 -6.09 5.64 -0.44
CA PHE A 52 -6.20 5.36 1.00
C PHE A 52 -6.00 6.60 1.89
N ARG A 53 -6.21 7.81 1.36
CA ARG A 53 -5.99 9.08 2.08
C ARG A 53 -6.81 9.14 3.38
N GLU A 54 -8.09 8.78 3.30
CA GLU A 54 -9.01 8.78 4.45
C GLU A 54 -8.65 7.72 5.51
N ASP A 55 -7.84 6.70 5.15
CA ASP A 55 -7.33 5.70 6.09
C ASP A 55 -5.98 6.13 6.72
N GLY A 56 -5.54 7.37 6.44
CA GLY A 56 -4.30 7.93 6.94
C GLY A 56 -3.05 7.41 6.24
N LEU A 57 -3.16 6.79 5.05
CA LEU A 57 -1.99 6.39 4.28
C LEU A 57 -1.25 7.63 3.76
N THR A 58 0.07 7.65 3.89
CA THR A 58 0.94 8.75 3.43
C THR A 58 2.14 8.16 2.68
N GLU A 59 2.86 8.98 1.94
CA GLU A 59 4.07 8.56 1.23
C GLU A 59 5.13 7.98 2.17
N VAL A 60 5.22 8.51 3.40
CA VAL A 60 6.17 8.02 4.42
C VAL A 60 5.90 6.56 4.78
N HIS A 61 4.63 6.15 4.82
CA HIS A 61 4.25 4.75 5.06
C HIS A 61 4.71 3.80 3.94
N LEU A 62 4.85 4.30 2.71
CA LEU A 62 5.24 3.50 1.53
C LEU A 62 6.76 3.48 1.32
N PHE A 63 7.44 4.60 1.59
CA PHE A 63 8.90 4.72 1.43
C PHE A 63 9.70 4.25 2.65
N TYR A 64 9.11 4.28 3.84
CA TYR A 64 9.74 3.87 5.09
C TYR A 64 8.85 2.92 5.92
N PRO A 65 8.42 1.79 5.34
CA PRO A 65 7.48 0.86 6.00
C PRO A 65 8.03 0.31 7.33
N GLU A 66 9.35 0.18 7.47
CA GLU A 66 10.03 -0.32 8.66
C GLU A 66 9.78 0.52 9.93
N ARG A 67 9.38 1.79 9.76
CA ARG A 67 9.03 2.68 10.89
C ARG A 67 7.66 2.36 11.49
N PHE A 68 6.85 1.56 10.80
CA PHE A 68 5.45 1.29 11.13
C PHE A 68 5.12 -0.20 11.21
N GLU A 69 6.12 -1.07 11.06
CA GLU A 69 5.92 -2.50 11.22
C GLU A 69 5.53 -2.84 12.65
N THR A 70 4.33 -3.38 12.83
CA THR A 70 3.98 -4.14 14.03
C THR A 70 4.36 -5.60 13.84
N LYS A 71 5.03 -6.16 14.85
CA LYS A 71 5.44 -7.58 14.89
C LYS A 71 4.23 -8.49 14.74
#